data_AF-A0A553W9N5-F1
#
_entry.id   AF-A0A553W9N5-F1
#
_cell.length_a   1.000
_cell.length_b   1.000
_cell.length_c   1.000
_cell.angle_alpha   90.00
_cell.angle_beta   90.00
_cell.angle_gamma   90.00
#
_symmetry.space_group_name_H-M   'P 1'
#
loop_
_entity.id
_entity.type
_entity.pdbx_description
1 polymer ?
#
loop_
_entity_poly.entity_id
_entity_poly.type
_entity_poly.pdbx_seq_one_letter_code
_entity_poly.pdbx_strand_id
1 'polypeptide(L)'
;MPRLMHKRGTRAQIDAASLAHNLRSGEIYLLTDEDRLTVGTGPDSHQPLARQGEGGDPWTWQRLQADVVNSTTNLAPVTGLSFIAAPDRSYIVEVFGAFQSAAATTGLAMALDIPSGTVIGHMTTVTTGTTVGVVEQIADNSTTNVTPATRVANQDTPLFARFHVVCGPAGGPVQLQFRSEVAASAITIRGGLTLLGFRAI
;
A
#
# COMPACT_ATOMS: atom_id res chain seq x y z
N MET A 1 -26.61 -29.99 31.47
CA MET A 1 -26.30 -29.94 30.03
C MET A 1 -24.97 -30.64 29.80
N PRO A 2 -24.83 -31.54 28.82
CA PRO A 2 -23.54 -32.16 28.51
C PRO A 2 -22.54 -31.12 28.03
N ARG A 3 -21.27 -31.24 28.46
CA ARG A 3 -20.17 -30.36 28.07
C ARG A 3 -19.24 -31.11 27.11
N LEU A 4 -19.05 -30.57 25.91
CA LEU A 4 -18.05 -31.08 24.97
C LEU A 4 -16.68 -30.46 25.29
N MET A 5 -15.64 -31.28 25.26
CA MET A 5 -14.25 -30.85 25.43
C MET A 5 -13.41 -31.33 24.24
N HIS A 6 -12.64 -30.42 23.65
CA HIS A 6 -11.61 -30.77 22.67
C HIS A 6 -10.31 -31.21 23.37
N LYS A 7 -9.52 -32.04 22.67
CA LYS A 7 -8.12 -32.29 23.04
C LYS A 7 -7.38 -30.97 23.09
N ARG A 8 -6.46 -30.83 24.02
CA ARG A 8 -5.84 -29.54 24.35
C ARG A 8 -4.43 -29.73 24.88
N GLY A 9 -3.59 -28.71 24.70
CA GLY A 9 -2.22 -28.63 25.20
C GLY A 9 -1.60 -27.30 24.84
N THR A 10 -0.38 -27.03 25.32
CA THR A 10 0.41 -25.89 24.85
C THR A 10 0.87 -26.11 23.40
N ARG A 11 1.31 -25.05 22.71
CA ARG A 11 1.93 -25.14 21.38
C ARG A 11 2.95 -26.27 21.30
N ALA A 12 3.92 -26.25 22.21
CA ALA A 12 4.98 -27.27 22.27
C ALA A 12 4.44 -28.70 22.44
N GLN A 13 3.35 -28.89 23.17
CA GLN A 13 2.75 -30.23 23.36
C GLN A 13 2.04 -30.72 22.10
N ILE A 14 1.34 -29.83 21.40
CA ILE A 14 0.67 -30.16 20.13
C ILE A 14 1.71 -30.40 19.03
N ASP A 15 2.79 -29.60 18.97
CA ASP A 15 3.90 -29.78 18.03
C ASP A 15 4.61 -31.13 18.28
N ALA A 16 4.85 -31.50 19.55
CA ALA A 16 5.41 -32.80 19.91
C ALA A 16 4.48 -33.97 19.53
N ALA A 17 3.16 -33.80 19.68
CA ALA A 17 2.18 -34.79 19.21
C ALA A 17 2.19 -34.92 17.69
N SER A 18 2.39 -33.81 16.97
CA SER A 18 2.61 -33.76 15.52
C SER A 18 3.83 -34.59 15.14
N LEU A 19 4.99 -34.32 15.75
CA LEU A 19 6.24 -35.05 15.48
C LEU A 19 6.14 -36.55 15.80
N ALA A 20 5.27 -36.93 16.73
CA ALA A 20 5.01 -38.32 17.09
C ALA A 20 3.91 -38.99 16.24
N HIS A 21 3.43 -38.37 15.16
CA HIS A 21 2.33 -38.86 14.31
C HIS A 21 1.00 -39.10 15.06
N ASN A 22 0.74 -38.36 16.13
CA ASN A 22 -0.40 -38.57 17.02
C ASN A 22 -1.59 -37.63 16.75
N LEU A 23 -1.53 -36.82 15.70
CA LEU A 23 -2.65 -35.98 15.29
C LEU A 23 -3.57 -36.75 14.32
N ARG A 24 -4.79 -36.25 14.15
CA ARG A 24 -5.76 -36.78 13.20
C ARG A 24 -6.20 -35.68 12.25
N SER A 25 -6.22 -36.01 10.97
CA SER A 25 -6.75 -35.09 9.96
C SER A 25 -8.21 -34.74 10.27
N GLY A 26 -8.53 -33.45 10.29
CA GLY A 26 -9.85 -32.90 10.61
C GLY A 26 -10.19 -32.81 12.11
N GLU A 27 -9.36 -33.31 13.02
CA GLU A 27 -9.61 -33.17 14.47
C GLU A 27 -9.23 -31.77 14.96
N ILE A 28 -10.09 -31.18 15.80
CA ILE A 28 -9.88 -29.86 16.41
C ILE A 28 -9.17 -30.03 17.76
N TYR A 29 -8.12 -29.25 17.96
CA TYR A 29 -7.35 -29.14 19.19
C TYR A 29 -7.36 -27.69 19.71
N LEU A 30 -7.25 -27.52 21.03
CA LEU A 30 -7.10 -26.22 21.68
C LEU A 30 -5.64 -26.01 22.12
N LEU A 31 -5.02 -24.94 21.63
CA LEU A 31 -3.74 -24.42 22.09
C LEU A 31 -3.98 -23.56 23.32
N THR A 32 -3.66 -24.08 24.50
CA THR A 32 -4.05 -23.48 25.79
C THR A 32 -3.23 -22.27 26.19
N ASP A 33 -2.01 -22.16 25.68
CA ASP A 33 -1.10 -21.02 25.85
C ASP A 33 -1.40 -19.88 24.86
N GLU A 34 -2.16 -20.17 23.82
CA GLU A 34 -2.53 -19.20 22.78
C GLU A 34 -4.03 -18.96 22.69
N ASP A 35 -4.87 -19.51 23.56
CA ASP A 35 -6.33 -19.38 23.48
C ASP A 35 -6.88 -19.57 22.05
N ARG A 36 -6.29 -20.55 21.32
CA ARG A 36 -6.45 -20.68 19.86
C ARG A 36 -6.83 -22.10 19.49
N LEU A 37 -7.75 -22.24 18.54
CA LEU A 37 -8.05 -23.53 17.95
C LEU A 37 -7.04 -23.85 16.84
N THR A 38 -6.67 -25.13 16.71
CA THR A 38 -5.88 -25.65 15.60
C THR A 38 -6.52 -26.93 15.09
N VAL A 39 -6.41 -27.19 13.78
CA VAL A 39 -6.95 -28.41 13.15
C VAL A 39 -5.81 -29.30 12.68
N GLY A 40 -5.87 -30.61 12.95
CA GLY A 40 -4.94 -31.55 12.36
C GLY A 40 -5.12 -31.57 10.85
N THR A 41 -4.07 -31.32 10.08
CA THR A 41 -4.07 -31.42 8.61
C THR A 41 -3.59 -32.80 8.14
N GLY A 42 -2.80 -33.47 8.98
CA GLY A 42 -2.34 -34.85 8.82
C GLY A 42 -1.93 -35.42 10.18
N PRO A 43 -1.36 -36.64 10.22
CA PRO A 43 -0.84 -37.23 11.44
C PRO A 43 0.30 -36.41 12.06
N ASP A 44 1.03 -35.70 11.21
CA ASP A 44 2.28 -35.00 11.48
C ASP A 44 2.20 -33.48 11.26
N SER A 45 1.01 -32.95 11.03
CA SER A 45 0.81 -31.51 10.79
C SER A 45 -0.50 -31.01 11.36
N HIS A 46 -0.50 -29.74 11.78
CA HIS A 46 -1.71 -29.01 12.14
C HIS A 46 -1.62 -27.55 11.68
N GLN A 47 -2.79 -26.93 11.50
CA GLN A 47 -2.92 -25.53 11.11
C GLN A 47 -3.68 -24.75 12.19
N PRO A 48 -3.03 -23.79 12.87
CA PRO A 48 -3.71 -22.90 13.79
C PRO A 48 -4.68 -21.97 13.05
N LEU A 49 -5.87 -21.76 13.63
CA LEU A 49 -6.82 -20.77 13.12
C LEU A 49 -6.40 -19.36 13.55
N ALA A 50 -6.65 -18.38 12.69
CA ALA A 50 -6.49 -16.97 13.05
C ALA A 50 -7.54 -16.60 14.13
N ARG A 51 -7.13 -15.82 15.13
CA ARG A 51 -8.08 -15.25 16.10
C ARG A 51 -8.96 -14.20 15.41
N GLN A 52 -10.13 -13.93 15.98
CA GLN A 52 -10.95 -12.79 15.56
C GLN A 52 -10.12 -11.50 15.73
N GLY A 53 -9.81 -10.83 14.62
CA GLY A 53 -8.96 -9.64 14.58
C GLY A 53 -7.53 -9.86 14.07
N GLU A 54 -7.10 -11.11 13.85
CA GLU A 54 -5.80 -11.39 13.21
C GLU A 54 -5.88 -11.40 11.67
N GLY A 55 -7.08 -11.58 11.11
CA GLY A 55 -7.35 -11.36 9.69
C GLY A 55 -7.50 -9.87 9.38
N GLY A 56 -6.41 -9.11 9.52
CA GLY A 56 -6.37 -7.68 9.20
C GLY A 56 -6.34 -7.41 7.69
N ASP A 57 -6.70 -6.19 7.30
CA ASP A 57 -6.43 -5.69 5.95
C ASP A 57 -4.91 -5.75 5.70
N PRO A 58 -4.41 -6.42 4.65
CA PRO A 58 -2.98 -6.43 4.32
C PRO A 58 -2.44 -5.04 3.96
N TRP A 59 -3.32 -4.07 3.68
CA TRP A 59 -2.94 -2.69 3.38
C TRP A 59 -2.68 -1.86 4.64
N THR A 60 -1.59 -1.10 4.60
CA THR A 60 -1.34 0.01 5.52
C THR A 60 -1.65 1.32 4.82
N TRP A 61 -2.52 2.14 5.39
CA TRP A 61 -2.95 3.42 4.83
C TRP A 61 -2.40 4.61 5.63
N GLN A 62 -1.87 5.59 4.92
CA GLN A 62 -1.45 6.89 5.46
C GLN A 62 -2.28 7.99 4.84
N ARG A 63 -2.80 8.90 5.68
CA ARG A 63 -3.52 10.10 5.24
C ARG A 63 -2.62 11.32 5.29
N LEU A 64 -2.61 12.09 4.21
CA LEU A 64 -1.94 13.37 4.16
C LEU A 64 -2.62 14.35 5.12
N GLN A 65 -1.87 14.97 6.03
CA GLN A 65 -2.47 15.81 7.08
C GLN A 65 -2.71 17.25 6.64
N ALA A 66 -1.87 17.79 5.76
CA ALA A 66 -1.94 19.18 5.29
C ALA A 66 -1.69 19.26 3.78
N ASP A 67 -2.21 20.31 3.15
CA ASP A 67 -1.97 20.58 1.73
C ASP A 67 -0.46 20.70 1.45
N VAL A 68 0.01 20.07 0.37
CA VAL A 68 1.40 20.17 -0.09
C VAL A 68 1.41 20.81 -1.47
N VAL A 69 2.21 21.86 -1.63
CA VAL A 69 2.25 22.71 -2.82
C VAL A 69 3.58 22.56 -3.55
N ASN A 70 3.54 22.40 -4.88
CA ASN A 70 4.71 22.49 -5.75
C ASN A 70 4.35 23.29 -7.01
N SER A 71 5.15 24.32 -7.30
CA SER A 71 5.00 25.19 -8.48
C SER A 71 6.19 25.08 -9.43
N THR A 72 6.99 24.01 -9.32
CA THR A 72 8.15 23.75 -10.17
C THR A 72 7.90 22.56 -11.07
N THR A 73 8.69 22.46 -12.14
CA THR A 73 8.70 21.33 -13.07
C THR A 73 9.56 20.17 -12.60
N ASN A 74 10.07 20.23 -11.37
CA ASN A 74 10.86 19.19 -10.74
C ASN A 74 10.00 18.42 -9.75
N LEU A 75 10.19 17.10 -9.70
CA LEU A 75 9.54 16.26 -8.70
C LEU A 75 10.01 16.69 -7.31
N ALA A 76 9.04 16.84 -6.41
CA ALA A 76 9.25 17.21 -5.03
C ALA A 76 8.40 16.32 -4.12
N PRO A 77 8.85 16.04 -2.89
CA PRO A 77 8.16 15.12 -1.99
C PRO A 77 6.78 15.65 -1.57
N VAL A 78 5.80 14.75 -1.55
CA VAL A 78 4.54 14.94 -0.80
C VAL A 78 4.82 14.61 0.66
N THR A 79 5.26 15.60 1.44
CA THR A 79 5.66 15.42 2.84
C THR A 79 4.55 14.74 3.65
N GLY A 80 4.88 13.61 4.28
CA GLY A 80 3.96 12.83 5.10
C GLY A 80 3.31 11.63 4.39
N LEU A 81 3.56 11.42 3.09
CA LEU A 81 3.16 10.22 2.35
C LEU A 81 4.38 9.41 1.92
N SER A 82 4.89 8.59 2.83
CA SER A 82 6.02 7.69 2.60
C SER A 82 6.06 6.53 3.58
N PHE A 83 6.70 5.44 3.17
CA PHE A 83 6.93 4.29 4.05
C PHE A 83 8.35 3.75 3.89
N ILE A 84 8.79 2.95 4.86
CA ILE A 84 10.09 2.28 4.81
C ILE A 84 9.91 0.89 4.19
N ALA A 85 10.43 0.70 2.98
CA ALA A 85 10.50 -0.60 2.33
C ALA A 85 11.63 -1.45 2.95
N ALA A 86 11.35 -2.73 3.17
CA ALA A 86 12.36 -3.70 3.56
C ALA A 86 13.25 -4.05 2.35
N PRO A 87 14.51 -4.45 2.59
CA PRO A 87 15.37 -5.02 1.57
C PRO A 87 14.71 -6.18 0.81
N ASP A 88 14.97 -6.28 -0.49
CA ASP A 88 14.60 -7.42 -1.34
C ASP A 88 13.10 -7.78 -1.28
N ARG A 89 12.25 -6.77 -1.12
CA ARG A 89 10.81 -6.92 -0.93
C ARG A 89 10.02 -6.17 -1.99
N SER A 90 8.95 -6.80 -2.46
CA SER A 90 8.01 -6.21 -3.41
C SER A 90 6.79 -5.63 -2.72
N TYR A 91 6.27 -4.53 -3.26
CA TYR A 91 5.11 -3.82 -2.74
C TYR A 91 4.16 -3.43 -3.86
N ILE A 92 2.86 -3.48 -3.56
CA ILE A 92 1.87 -2.71 -4.32
C ILE A 92 1.62 -1.43 -3.52
N VAL A 93 1.64 -0.30 -4.21
CA VAL A 93 1.35 1.02 -3.65
C VAL A 93 0.18 1.62 -4.41
N GLU A 94 -0.78 2.18 -3.68
CA GLU A 94 -1.96 2.87 -4.22
C GLU A 94 -2.04 4.28 -3.65
N VAL A 95 -2.49 5.22 -4.48
CA VAL A 95 -2.78 6.60 -4.06
C VAL A 95 -4.20 6.92 -4.49
N PHE A 96 -5.02 7.35 -3.53
CA PHE A 96 -6.34 7.92 -3.78
C PHE A 96 -6.32 9.34 -3.27
N GLY A 97 -6.79 10.32 -4.06
CA GLY A 97 -6.82 11.67 -3.55
C GLY A 97 -7.38 12.70 -4.50
N ALA A 98 -7.06 13.95 -4.17
CA ALA A 98 -7.42 15.10 -4.97
C ALA A 98 -6.27 16.09 -5.01
N PHE A 99 -6.19 16.83 -6.11
CA PHE A 99 -5.31 17.98 -6.24
C PHE A 99 -6.07 19.17 -6.78
N GLN A 100 -5.50 20.36 -6.59
CA GLN A 100 -5.91 21.59 -7.25
C GLN A 100 -4.76 22.13 -8.07
N SER A 101 -5.07 22.76 -9.20
CA SER A 101 -4.10 23.57 -9.93
C SER A 101 -4.46 25.05 -9.85
N ALA A 102 -3.47 25.92 -9.95
CA ALA A 102 -3.67 27.36 -10.02
C ALA A 102 -4.35 27.80 -11.34
N ALA A 103 -4.17 27.03 -12.42
CA ALA A 103 -4.73 27.31 -13.74
C ALA A 103 -5.23 26.03 -14.43
N ALA A 104 -6.32 26.13 -15.22
CA ALA A 104 -6.87 25.00 -15.96
C ALA A 104 -5.86 24.41 -16.97
N THR A 105 -4.90 25.20 -17.45
CA THR A 105 -3.82 24.77 -18.35
C THR A 105 -2.58 24.29 -17.61
N THR A 106 -2.74 23.77 -16.40
CA THR A 106 -1.63 23.23 -15.60
C THR A 106 -1.99 21.85 -15.11
N GLY A 107 -1.26 20.86 -15.60
CA GLY A 107 -1.36 19.50 -15.11
C GLY A 107 -0.31 19.11 -14.07
N LEU A 108 -0.28 17.81 -13.82
CA LEU A 108 0.38 17.15 -12.71
C LEU A 108 1.10 15.90 -13.23
N ALA A 109 2.26 15.62 -12.65
CA ALA A 109 2.91 14.31 -12.72
C ALA A 109 3.23 13.86 -11.30
N MET A 110 3.07 12.57 -11.04
CA MET A 110 3.43 11.92 -9.79
C MET A 110 4.29 10.70 -10.05
N ALA A 111 5.23 10.48 -9.14
CA ALA A 111 6.11 9.32 -9.14
C ALA A 111 6.41 8.90 -7.70
N LEU A 112 6.88 7.68 -7.52
CA LEU A 112 7.56 7.25 -6.31
C LEU A 112 9.07 7.43 -6.47
N ASP A 113 9.68 8.00 -5.46
CA ASP A 113 11.13 7.94 -5.25
C ASP A 113 11.41 6.74 -4.35
N ILE A 114 12.19 5.79 -4.85
CA ILE A 114 12.49 4.52 -4.19
C ILE A 114 13.97 4.49 -3.81
N PRO A 115 14.36 3.78 -2.74
CA PRO A 115 15.75 3.82 -2.29
C PRO A 115 16.71 3.13 -3.27
N SER A 116 16.22 2.07 -3.92
CA SER A 116 16.89 1.30 -4.97
C SER A 116 15.91 0.28 -5.57
N GLY A 117 16.21 -0.23 -6.75
CA GLY A 117 15.47 -1.31 -7.40
C GLY A 117 14.67 -0.84 -8.62
N THR A 118 13.42 -1.27 -8.74
CA THR A 118 12.57 -0.93 -9.89
C THR A 118 11.18 -0.53 -9.45
N VAL A 119 10.62 0.46 -10.12
CA VAL A 119 9.23 0.89 -9.94
C VAL A 119 8.58 1.05 -11.30
N ILE A 120 7.36 0.51 -11.40
CA ILE A 120 6.47 0.74 -12.53
C ILE A 120 5.10 1.13 -12.01
N GLY A 121 4.40 1.98 -12.74
CA GLY A 121 3.03 2.33 -12.39
C GLY A 121 2.47 3.42 -13.26
N HIS A 122 1.24 3.79 -12.95
CA HIS A 122 0.60 4.94 -13.56
C HIS A 122 -0.19 5.72 -12.52
N MET A 123 -0.37 7.01 -12.82
CA MET A 123 -1.42 7.82 -12.25
C MET A 123 -2.44 8.16 -13.31
N THR A 124 -3.67 8.38 -12.86
CA THR A 124 -4.81 8.78 -13.67
C THR A 124 -5.51 9.94 -13.00
N THR A 125 -5.98 10.88 -13.82
CA THR A 125 -6.74 12.05 -13.37
C THR A 125 -7.62 12.55 -14.49
N VAL A 126 -8.66 13.31 -14.14
CA VAL A 126 -9.57 13.93 -15.11
C VAL A 126 -8.96 15.26 -15.56
N THR A 127 -8.51 15.34 -16.82
CA THR A 127 -7.88 16.55 -17.38
C THR A 127 -8.90 17.51 -17.99
N THR A 128 -10.03 16.99 -18.47
CA THR A 128 -11.18 17.77 -18.97
C THR A 128 -12.49 17.08 -18.59
N GLY A 129 -13.64 17.69 -18.89
CA GLY A 129 -14.94 17.03 -18.68
C GLY A 129 -15.13 15.71 -19.42
N THR A 130 -14.29 15.41 -20.42
CA THR A 130 -14.42 14.23 -21.31
C THR A 130 -13.14 13.43 -21.45
N THR A 131 -12.02 13.89 -20.88
CA THR A 131 -10.70 13.29 -21.10
C THR A 131 -10.06 12.91 -19.77
N VAL A 132 -9.51 11.70 -19.74
CA VAL A 132 -8.64 11.21 -18.66
C VAL A 132 -7.19 11.40 -19.09
N GLY A 133 -6.38 12.00 -18.23
CA GLY A 133 -4.93 12.01 -18.35
C GLY A 133 -4.33 10.82 -17.62
N VAL A 134 -3.34 10.20 -18.24
CA VAL A 134 -2.54 9.12 -17.66
C VAL A 134 -1.08 9.53 -17.73
N VAL A 135 -0.35 9.33 -16.63
CA VAL A 135 1.10 9.54 -16.57
C VAL A 135 1.73 8.27 -16.04
N GLU A 136 2.73 7.78 -16.75
CA GLU A 136 3.45 6.56 -16.38
C GLU A 136 4.74 6.89 -15.64
N GLN A 137 5.09 5.99 -14.73
CA GLN A 137 6.40 5.89 -14.13
C GLN A 137 7.01 4.55 -14.55
N ILE A 138 8.21 4.59 -15.12
CA ILE A 138 8.98 3.41 -15.55
C ILE A 138 10.40 3.39 -14.97
N ALA A 139 10.73 4.38 -14.14
CA ALA A 139 12.03 4.52 -13.50
C ALA A 139 11.87 5.24 -12.16
N ASP A 140 12.86 5.08 -11.29
CA ASP A 140 12.91 5.77 -10.01
C ASP A 140 12.85 7.30 -10.19
N ASN A 141 12.05 7.95 -9.33
CA ASN A 141 11.88 9.39 -9.27
C ASN A 141 11.74 10.07 -10.64
N SER A 142 10.92 9.48 -11.52
CA SER A 142 10.80 9.90 -12.90
C SER A 142 9.44 9.56 -13.49
N THR A 143 8.98 10.37 -14.43
CA THR A 143 7.73 10.17 -15.17
C THR A 143 8.00 10.34 -16.65
N THR A 144 7.37 9.54 -17.50
CA THR A 144 7.53 9.64 -18.96
C THR A 144 6.85 10.88 -19.54
N ASN A 145 5.86 11.43 -18.84
CA ASN A 145 5.12 12.61 -19.25
C ASN A 145 4.56 13.38 -18.03
N VAL A 146 3.71 14.36 -18.30
CA VAL A 146 2.90 15.11 -17.34
C VAL A 146 1.51 15.30 -17.95
N THR A 147 0.44 15.41 -17.14
CA THR A 147 -0.84 15.75 -17.73
C THR A 147 -0.81 17.18 -18.30
N PRO A 148 -1.55 17.47 -19.39
CA PRO A 148 -1.46 18.77 -20.07
C PRO A 148 -2.33 19.88 -19.46
N ALA A 149 -3.17 19.53 -18.48
CA ALA A 149 -4.22 20.38 -17.94
C ALA A 149 -4.86 19.76 -16.69
N THR A 150 -5.69 20.57 -16.02
CA THR A 150 -6.80 20.10 -15.19
C THR A 150 -8.11 20.67 -15.70
N ARG A 151 -9.23 20.04 -15.31
CA ARG A 151 -10.56 20.44 -15.79
C ARG A 151 -10.92 21.88 -15.42
N VAL A 152 -10.62 22.30 -14.19
CA VAL A 152 -10.95 23.65 -13.67
C VAL A 152 -9.88 24.08 -12.67
N ALA A 153 -9.48 25.35 -12.73
CA ALA A 153 -8.57 25.95 -11.75
C ALA A 153 -9.19 26.00 -10.35
N ASN A 154 -8.36 25.78 -9.32
CA ASN A 154 -8.71 25.88 -7.90
C ASN A 154 -9.92 25.02 -7.49
N GLN A 155 -10.13 23.89 -8.17
CA GLN A 155 -11.13 22.89 -7.81
C GLN A 155 -10.50 21.52 -7.61
N ASP A 156 -11.05 20.77 -6.65
CA ASP A 156 -10.59 19.43 -6.34
C ASP A 156 -10.83 18.52 -7.54
N THR A 157 -9.72 18.07 -8.10
CA THR A 157 -9.68 17.14 -9.22
C THR A 157 -9.25 15.80 -8.68
N PRO A 158 -10.07 14.74 -8.82
CA PRO A 158 -9.75 13.43 -8.29
C PRO A 158 -8.58 12.82 -9.05
N LEU A 159 -7.73 12.11 -8.32
CA LEU A 159 -6.64 11.31 -8.87
C LEU A 159 -6.63 9.91 -8.27
N PHE A 160 -6.14 8.96 -9.06
CA PHE A 160 -5.82 7.61 -8.62
C PHE A 160 -4.48 7.18 -9.21
N ALA A 161 -3.60 6.59 -8.41
CA ALA A 161 -2.36 6.02 -8.89
C ALA A 161 -2.12 4.64 -8.30
N ARG A 162 -1.43 3.79 -9.06
CA ARG A 162 -1.03 2.46 -8.64
C ARG A 162 0.35 2.13 -9.15
N PHE A 163 1.18 1.59 -8.26
CA PHE A 163 2.56 1.24 -8.53
C PHE A 163 2.88 -0.17 -8.04
N HIS A 164 3.81 -0.82 -8.73
CA HIS A 164 4.53 -1.99 -8.26
C HIS A 164 5.99 -1.58 -8.02
N VAL A 165 6.45 -1.77 -6.80
CA VAL A 165 7.82 -1.46 -6.37
C VAL A 165 8.50 -2.77 -6.04
N VAL A 166 9.66 -3.01 -6.64
CA VAL A 166 10.59 -4.07 -6.26
C VAL A 166 11.79 -3.40 -5.63
N CYS A 167 11.92 -3.48 -4.31
CA CYS A 167 12.99 -2.83 -3.58
C CYS A 167 14.30 -3.62 -3.71
N GLY A 168 15.40 -2.91 -3.90
CA GLY A 168 16.75 -3.49 -3.88
C GLY A 168 17.24 -3.87 -2.47
N PRO A 169 18.49 -4.33 -2.36
CA PRO A 169 19.05 -4.95 -1.15
C PRO A 169 19.30 -3.98 0.02
N ALA A 170 19.19 -2.66 -0.20
CA ALA A 170 19.39 -1.67 0.86
C ALA A 170 18.12 -1.42 1.69
N GLY A 171 16.92 -1.69 1.16
CA GLY A 171 15.69 -1.14 1.74
C GLY A 171 15.69 0.39 1.75
N GLY A 172 14.70 1.01 2.39
CA GLY A 172 14.68 2.46 2.62
C GLY A 172 13.38 3.15 2.24
N PRO A 173 13.36 4.50 2.23
CA PRO A 173 12.13 5.26 2.07
C PRO A 173 11.59 5.16 0.64
N VAL A 174 10.32 4.77 0.51
CA VAL A 174 9.52 4.97 -0.69
C VAL A 174 8.66 6.21 -0.47
N GLN A 175 8.93 7.26 -1.24
CA GLN A 175 8.35 8.60 -1.06
C GLN A 175 7.50 8.98 -2.26
N LEU A 176 6.23 9.35 -2.03
CA LEU A 176 5.42 9.94 -3.10
C LEU A 176 5.97 11.33 -3.45
N GLN A 177 6.16 11.57 -4.74
CA GLN A 177 6.60 12.84 -5.28
C GLN A 177 5.63 13.35 -6.34
N PHE A 178 5.62 14.67 -6.54
CA PHE A 178 4.82 15.30 -7.58
C PHE A 178 5.47 16.57 -8.11
N ARG A 179 5.05 16.98 -9.31
CA ARG A 179 5.48 18.22 -9.96
C ARG A 179 4.35 18.87 -10.74
N SER A 180 4.51 20.17 -10.97
CA SER A 180 3.68 20.92 -11.91
C SER A 180 4.19 20.70 -13.34
N GLU A 181 3.26 20.69 -14.29
CA GLU A 181 3.58 20.80 -15.72
C GLU A 181 4.25 22.14 -16.04
N VAL A 182 3.77 23.23 -15.43
CA VAL A 182 4.11 24.61 -15.80
C VAL A 182 4.84 25.28 -14.65
N ALA A 183 6.04 25.77 -14.93
CA ALA A 183 6.82 26.54 -13.95
C ALA A 183 6.03 27.75 -13.44
N ALA A 184 6.11 28.01 -12.14
CA ALA A 184 5.37 29.04 -11.42
C ALA A 184 3.83 28.88 -11.40
N SER A 185 3.28 27.78 -11.93
CA SER A 185 1.87 27.43 -11.74
C SER A 185 1.76 26.33 -10.69
N ALA A 186 1.11 26.62 -9.57
CA ALA A 186 1.07 25.72 -8.43
C ALA A 186 0.12 24.54 -8.66
N ILE A 187 0.59 23.34 -8.28
CA ILE A 187 -0.26 22.20 -7.95
C ILE A 187 -0.27 22.04 -6.43
N THR A 188 -1.46 21.78 -5.87
CA THR A 188 -1.66 21.51 -4.45
C THR A 188 -2.26 20.12 -4.29
N ILE A 189 -1.51 19.17 -3.70
CA ILE A 189 -2.07 17.89 -3.26
C ILE A 189 -2.88 18.14 -1.99
N ARG A 190 -4.15 17.76 -1.98
CA ARG A 190 -5.07 18.12 -0.89
C ARG A 190 -4.87 17.24 0.34
N GLY A 191 -4.55 17.87 1.46
CA GLY A 191 -4.57 17.29 2.79
C GLY A 191 -5.97 16.88 3.19
N GLY A 192 -6.08 15.84 4.02
CA GLY A 192 -7.34 15.25 4.45
C GLY A 192 -8.06 14.41 3.39
N LEU A 193 -7.82 14.67 2.10
CA LEU A 193 -8.44 13.95 0.97
C LEU A 193 -7.50 12.94 0.31
N THR A 194 -6.19 13.10 0.46
CA THR A 194 -5.19 12.22 -0.19
C THR A 194 -4.66 11.15 0.77
N LEU A 195 -4.65 9.93 0.30
CA LEU A 195 -4.21 8.72 0.99
C LEU A 195 -3.15 7.99 0.17
N LEU A 196 -2.14 7.43 0.83
CA LEU A 196 -1.22 6.45 0.26
C LEU A 196 -1.41 5.12 1.01
N GLY A 197 -1.69 4.07 0.26
CA GLY A 197 -1.78 2.70 0.74
C GLY A 197 -0.60 1.89 0.24
N PHE A 198 -0.06 1.01 1.06
CA PHE A 198 0.94 0.04 0.62
C PHE A 198 0.72 -1.32 1.27
N ARG A 199 1.10 -2.38 0.55
CA ARG A 199 1.19 -3.74 1.10
C ARG A 199 2.36 -4.48 0.47
N ALA A 200 2.99 -5.32 1.26
CA ALA A 200 3.98 -6.26 0.75
C ALA A 200 3.29 -7.39 -0.05
N ILE A 201 3.98 -7.92 -1.06
CA ILE A 201 3.54 -9.08 -1.86
C ILE A 201 4.64 -10.13 -1.99
#